data_AF-A0A2V9S9J9-F1
#
_entry.id   AF-A0A2V9S9J9-F1
#
_cell.length_a   1.000
_cell.length_b   1.000
_cell.length_c   1.000
_cell.angle_alpha   90.00
_cell.angle_beta   90.00
_cell.angle_gamma   90.00
#
_symmetry.space_group_name_H-M   'P 1'
#
loop_
_entity.id
_entity.type
_entity.pdbx_description
1 polymer ?
#
loop_
_entity_poly.entity_id
_entity_poly.type
_entity_poly.pdbx_seq_one_letter_code
_entity_poly.pdbx_strand_id
1 'polypeptide(L)'
;MRPHPYLRAYMAGIVVPTLVLLVSMTVFACFRFYFEVPSQFVLEMPVWPLARAIVFPMAVVPNVWGLWNMLYLALRSRVRLQLGLHGALLPLFLIPGGVALTRVLDVFTIQLQYALPIIPIGMAIYYLAWKFVVGFLNEEMGIA
;
A
#
# COMPACT_ATOMS: atom_id res chain seq x y z
N MET A 1 -25.48 13.86 -14.93
CA MET A 1 -24.27 12.99 -15.01
C MET A 1 -24.61 11.67 -14.35
N ARG A 2 -24.31 10.53 -14.98
CA ARG A 2 -24.59 9.21 -14.36
C ARG A 2 -23.73 9.09 -13.09
N PRO A 3 -24.33 8.82 -11.92
CA PRO A 3 -23.53 8.61 -10.72
C PRO A 3 -22.82 7.26 -10.88
N HIS A 4 -21.50 7.29 -11.01
CA HIS A 4 -20.64 6.09 -11.00
C HIS A 4 -19.94 5.98 -9.63
N PRO A 5 -20.68 5.69 -8.54
CA PRO A 5 -20.15 5.76 -7.17
C PRO A 5 -19.01 4.77 -6.93
N TYR A 6 -19.06 3.59 -7.56
CA TYR A 6 -18.01 2.58 -7.48
C TYR A 6 -16.70 3.01 -8.17
N LEU A 7 -16.79 3.68 -9.32
CA LEU A 7 -15.61 4.21 -10.01
C LEU A 7 -14.96 5.32 -9.19
N ARG A 8 -15.77 6.19 -8.58
CA ARG A 8 -15.31 7.25 -7.67
C ARG A 8 -14.60 6.67 -6.45
N ALA A 9 -15.16 5.62 -5.84
CA ALA A 9 -14.53 4.91 -4.73
C ALA A 9 -13.22 4.23 -5.14
N TYR A 10 -13.20 3.60 -6.32
CA TYR A 10 -11.98 3.03 -6.86
C TYR A 10 -10.88 4.09 -7.03
N MET A 11 -11.21 5.22 -7.67
CA MET A 11 -10.28 6.34 -7.86
C MET A 11 -9.77 6.93 -6.54
N ALA A 12 -10.64 7.11 -5.55
CA ALA A 12 -10.23 7.58 -4.22
C ALA A 12 -9.27 6.59 -3.53
N GLY A 13 -9.51 5.28 -3.70
CA GLY A 13 -8.69 4.23 -3.10
C GLY A 13 -7.29 4.11 -3.70
N ILE A 14 -7.14 4.26 -5.02
CA ILE A 14 -5.81 4.10 -5.68
C ILE A 14 -4.84 5.24 -5.38
N VAL A 15 -5.33 6.46 -5.05
CA VAL A 15 -4.51 7.66 -4.89
C VAL A 15 -3.43 7.47 -3.85
N VAL A 16 -3.78 6.97 -2.66
CA VAL A 16 -2.84 6.85 -1.54
C VAL A 16 -1.66 5.92 -1.88
N PRO A 17 -1.88 4.66 -2.34
CA PRO A 17 -0.79 3.81 -2.81
C PRO A 17 0.02 4.42 -3.95
N THR A 18 -0.62 5.08 -4.93
CA THR A 18 0.12 5.65 -6.06
C THR A 18 1.07 6.77 -5.63
N LEU A 19 0.66 7.62 -4.70
CA LEU A 19 1.54 8.66 -4.14
C LEU A 19 2.70 8.05 -3.35
N VAL A 20 2.43 7.03 -2.53
CA VAL A 20 3.48 6.33 -1.76
C VAL A 20 4.48 5.67 -2.72
N LEU A 21 4.01 5.04 -3.78
CA LEU A 21 4.86 4.42 -4.79
C LEU A 21 5.68 5.44 -5.56
N LEU A 22 5.09 6.59 -5.90
CA LEU A 22 5.80 7.70 -6.54
C LEU A 22 6.95 8.20 -5.64
N VAL A 23 6.68 8.44 -4.35
CA VAL A 23 7.71 8.83 -3.38
C VAL A 23 8.78 7.75 -3.26
N SER A 24 8.39 6.48 -3.19
CA SER A 24 9.31 5.35 -3.11
C SER A 24 10.22 5.26 -4.33
N MET A 25 9.68 5.48 -5.53
CA MET A 25 10.44 5.54 -6.78
C MET A 25 11.39 6.73 -6.82
N THR A 26 10.96 7.91 -6.37
CA THR A 26 11.84 9.09 -6.28
C THR A 26 13.01 8.81 -5.34
N VAL A 27 12.75 8.24 -4.16
CA VAL A 27 13.78 7.85 -3.20
C VAL A 27 14.74 6.84 -3.84
N PHE A 28 14.21 5.79 -4.48
CA PHE A 28 15.02 4.79 -5.19
C PHE A 28 15.89 5.43 -6.28
N ALA A 29 15.34 6.32 -7.10
CA ALA A 29 16.07 7.03 -8.15
C ALA A 29 17.16 7.93 -7.57
N CYS A 30 16.87 8.67 -6.49
CA CYS A 30 17.88 9.48 -5.79
C CYS A 30 19.03 8.60 -5.29
N PHE A 31 18.76 7.47 -4.66
CA PHE A 31 19.80 6.53 -4.24
C PHE A 31 20.61 6.00 -5.41
N ARG A 32 19.94 5.55 -6.47
CA ARG A 32 20.57 4.95 -7.66
C ARG A 32 21.44 5.93 -8.46
N PHE A 33 21.03 7.19 -8.57
CA PHE A 33 21.68 8.16 -9.46
C PHE A 33 22.58 9.16 -8.73
N TYR A 34 22.29 9.49 -7.47
CA TYR A 34 23.05 10.51 -6.72
C TYR A 34 23.92 9.91 -5.60
N PHE A 35 23.46 8.86 -4.90
CA PHE A 35 24.19 8.27 -3.77
C PHE A 35 25.08 7.07 -4.13
N GLU A 36 24.93 6.49 -5.33
CA GLU A 36 25.88 5.49 -5.87
C GLU A 36 27.21 6.08 -6.37
N VAL A 37 27.40 7.40 -6.31
CA VAL A 37 28.75 7.99 -6.30
C VAL A 37 29.45 7.43 -5.05
N PRO A 38 30.67 6.86 -5.14
CA PRO A 38 31.24 5.98 -4.12
C PRO A 38 31.48 6.72 -2.79
N SER A 39 30.43 6.84 -1.98
CA SER A 39 30.49 7.37 -0.63
C SER A 39 30.61 6.16 0.30
N GLN A 40 31.85 5.83 0.59
CA GLN A 40 32.34 4.75 1.46
C GLN A 40 31.75 4.71 2.90
N PHE A 41 30.71 5.49 3.23
CA PHE A 41 30.22 5.69 4.60
C PHE A 41 28.70 5.63 4.77
N VAL A 42 27.90 5.31 3.75
CA VAL A 42 26.43 5.30 3.91
C VAL A 42 25.87 3.97 3.43
N LEU A 43 25.80 2.99 4.35
CA LEU A 43 24.99 1.76 4.29
C LEU A 43 25.01 1.05 2.91
N GLU A 44 25.79 -0.03 2.78
CA GLU A 44 25.68 -0.99 1.68
C GLU A 44 24.27 -1.62 1.65
N MET A 45 23.30 -0.93 1.05
CA MET A 45 22.00 -1.48 0.73
C MET A 45 22.07 -2.00 -0.70
N PRO A 46 22.09 -3.34 -0.92
CA PRO A 46 22.07 -3.88 -2.27
C PRO A 46 20.79 -3.39 -2.98
N VAL A 47 20.98 -2.65 -4.07
CA VAL A 47 19.91 -1.96 -4.82
C VAL A 47 19.03 -2.94 -5.61
N TRP A 48 19.59 -4.11 -5.95
CA TRP A 48 18.91 -5.16 -6.72
C TRP A 48 17.74 -5.84 -5.98
N PRO A 49 17.85 -6.16 -4.68
CA PRO A 49 16.72 -6.57 -3.86
C PRO A 49 15.58 -5.56 -3.81
N LEU A 50 15.93 -4.29 -3.64
CA LEU A 50 14.97 -3.20 -3.48
C LEU A 50 14.18 -2.95 -4.77
N ALA A 51 14.83 -3.00 -5.94
CA ALA A 51 14.15 -2.85 -7.23
C ALA A 51 13.06 -3.91 -7.45
N ARG A 52 13.36 -5.19 -7.16
CA ARG A 52 12.37 -6.30 -7.29
C ARG A 52 11.26 -6.21 -6.25
N ALA A 53 11.61 -5.81 -5.02
CA ALA A 53 10.64 -5.61 -3.93
C ALA A 53 9.73 -4.40 -4.16
N ILE A 54 10.14 -3.40 -4.95
CA ILE A 54 9.30 -2.23 -5.28
C ILE A 54 8.42 -2.48 -6.52
N VAL A 55 8.96 -3.07 -7.60
CA VAL A 55 8.23 -3.23 -8.88
C VAL A 55 7.01 -4.14 -8.74
N PHE A 56 7.12 -5.22 -7.97
CA PHE A 56 6.03 -6.19 -7.81
C PHE A 56 4.78 -5.62 -7.09
N PRO A 57 4.89 -4.97 -5.91
CA PRO A 57 3.72 -4.35 -5.26
C PRO A 57 3.19 -3.13 -6.02
N MET A 58 3.99 -2.50 -6.88
CA MET A 58 3.59 -1.26 -7.58
C MET A 58 2.36 -1.43 -8.47
N ALA A 59 2.21 -2.60 -9.10
CA ALA A 59 1.02 -2.90 -9.90
C ALA A 59 -0.12 -3.45 -9.05
N VAL A 60 0.16 -4.28 -8.04
CA VAL A 60 -0.90 -5.03 -7.34
C VAL A 60 -1.54 -4.20 -6.22
N VAL A 61 -0.73 -3.49 -5.42
CA VAL A 61 -1.20 -2.81 -4.20
C VAL A 61 -2.20 -1.69 -4.49
N PRO A 62 -1.99 -0.81 -5.50
CA PRO A 62 -2.98 0.23 -5.81
C PRO A 62 -4.32 -0.35 -6.23
N ASN A 63 -4.31 -1.35 -7.12
CA ASN A 63 -5.52 -2.00 -7.60
C ASN A 63 -6.29 -2.68 -6.46
N VAL A 64 -5.59 -3.35 -5.54
CA VAL A 64 -6.20 -3.97 -4.36
C VAL A 64 -6.81 -2.92 -3.43
N TRP A 65 -6.14 -1.78 -3.19
CA TRP A 65 -6.73 -0.67 -2.42
C TRP A 65 -7.98 -0.10 -3.08
N GLY A 66 -7.94 0.17 -4.38
CA GLY A 66 -9.09 0.67 -5.13
C GLY A 66 -10.27 -0.29 -5.05
N LEU A 67 -10.03 -1.59 -5.25
CA LEU A 67 -11.05 -2.63 -5.14
C LEU A 67 -11.58 -2.75 -3.70
N TRP A 68 -10.71 -2.64 -2.69
CA TRP A 68 -11.09 -2.73 -1.29
C TRP A 68 -11.98 -1.56 -0.85
N ASN A 69 -11.74 -0.36 -1.38
CA ASN A 69 -12.59 0.81 -1.16
C ASN A 69 -13.94 0.68 -1.90
N MET A 70 -13.95 0.09 -3.09
CA MET A 70 -15.18 -0.25 -3.79
C MET A 70 -16.02 -1.29 -3.02
N LEU A 71 -15.37 -2.32 -2.46
CA LEU A 71 -16.01 -3.32 -1.60
C LEU A 71 -16.55 -2.71 -0.33
N TYR A 72 -15.84 -1.76 0.29
CA TYR A 72 -16.35 -1.01 1.44
C TYR A 72 -17.68 -0.34 1.11
N LEU A 73 -17.76 0.35 -0.04
CA LEU A 73 -18.99 1.03 -0.45
C LEU A 73 -20.15 0.04 -0.69
N ALA A 74 -19.87 -1.11 -1.30
CA ALA A 74 -20.86 -2.16 -1.51
C ALA A 74 -21.37 -2.74 -0.17
N LEU A 75 -20.44 -3.00 0.76
CA LEU A 75 -20.74 -3.56 2.08
C LEU A 75 -21.34 -2.53 3.04
N ARG A 76 -21.09 -1.23 2.85
CA ARG A 76 -21.61 -0.15 3.71
C ARG A 76 -23.13 -0.20 3.85
N SER A 77 -23.83 -0.61 2.79
CA SER A 77 -25.29 -0.79 2.78
C SER A 77 -25.77 -1.89 3.74
N ARG A 78 -24.92 -2.89 4.03
CA ARG A 78 -25.24 -4.05 4.86
C ARG A 78 -24.54 -4.06 6.21
N VAL A 79 -23.37 -3.44 6.32
CA VAL A 79 -22.52 -3.44 7.51
C VAL A 79 -22.03 -2.02 7.75
N ARG A 80 -22.45 -1.40 8.87
CA ARG A 80 -21.99 -0.06 9.30
C ARG A 80 -20.59 -0.14 9.92
N LEU A 81 -19.63 -0.67 9.18
CA LEU A 81 -18.23 -0.73 9.58
C LEU A 81 -17.58 0.65 9.40
N GLN A 82 -16.70 1.03 10.33
CA GLN A 82 -15.85 2.21 10.17
C GLN A 82 -14.82 1.96 9.07
N LEU A 83 -14.64 2.91 8.16
CA LEU A 83 -13.69 2.81 7.03
C LEU A 83 -12.27 2.44 7.50
N GLY A 84 -11.81 3.01 8.61
CA GLY A 84 -10.50 2.70 9.18
C GLY A 84 -10.37 1.23 9.62
N LEU A 85 -11.43 0.63 10.17
CA LEU A 85 -11.42 -0.77 10.60
C LEU A 85 -11.43 -1.71 9.39
N HIS A 86 -12.26 -1.42 8.38
CA HIS A 86 -12.28 -2.15 7.12
C HIS A 86 -10.93 -2.06 6.41
N GLY A 87 -10.34 -0.87 6.34
CA GLY A 87 -9.03 -0.63 5.77
C GLY A 87 -7.90 -1.38 6.49
N ALA A 88 -7.94 -1.44 7.83
CA ALA A 88 -6.97 -2.16 8.65
C ALA A 88 -7.04 -3.70 8.50
N LEU A 89 -8.11 -4.24 7.90
CA LEU A 89 -8.16 -5.66 7.55
C LEU A 89 -7.36 -5.97 6.28
N LEU A 90 -7.16 -5.00 5.38
CA LEU A 90 -6.48 -5.21 4.11
C LEU A 90 -5.02 -5.71 4.26
N PRO A 91 -4.19 -5.21 5.20
CA PRO A 91 -2.87 -5.78 5.47
C PRO A 91 -2.89 -7.25 5.88
N LEU A 92 -3.96 -7.71 6.55
CA LEU A 92 -4.09 -9.12 6.94
C LEU A 92 -4.23 -10.04 5.73
N PHE A 93 -4.69 -9.52 4.58
CA PHE A 93 -4.71 -10.25 3.31
C PHE A 93 -3.45 -10.02 2.47
N LEU A 94 -2.96 -8.77 2.43
CA LEU A 94 -1.78 -8.40 1.66
C LEU A 94 -0.49 -9.02 2.19
N ILE A 95 -0.31 -9.12 3.52
CA ILE A 95 0.92 -9.66 4.10
C ILE A 95 1.06 -11.16 3.80
N PRO A 96 0.07 -12.04 4.08
CA PRO A 96 0.16 -13.45 3.71
C PRO A 96 0.22 -13.65 2.20
N GLY A 97 -0.53 -12.87 1.43
CA GLY A 97 -0.49 -12.88 -0.04
C GLY A 97 0.91 -12.55 -0.56
N GLY A 98 1.53 -11.50 -0.03
CA GLY A 98 2.91 -11.12 -0.35
C GLY A 98 3.91 -12.23 -0.01
N VAL A 99 3.84 -12.81 1.20
CA VAL A 99 4.72 -13.91 1.62
C VAL A 99 4.57 -15.14 0.73
N ALA A 100 3.33 -15.52 0.39
CA ALA A 100 3.09 -16.66 -0.49
C ALA A 100 3.69 -16.42 -1.87
N LEU A 101 3.54 -15.20 -2.39
CA LEU A 101 3.99 -14.82 -3.73
C LEU A 101 5.51 -14.69 -3.80
N THR A 102 6.17 -14.16 -2.77
CA THR A 102 7.64 -14.16 -2.72
C THR A 102 8.22 -15.57 -2.63
N ARG A 103 7.53 -16.51 -1.96
CA ARG A 103 7.91 -17.93 -1.93
C ARG A 103 7.72 -18.62 -3.28
N VAL A 104 6.62 -18.34 -3.98
CA VAL A 104 6.35 -18.92 -5.31
C VAL A 104 7.31 -18.37 -6.36
N LEU A 105 7.67 -17.09 -6.28
CA LEU A 105 8.53 -16.44 -7.25
C LEU A 105 10.04 -16.57 -6.90
N ASP A 106 10.37 -17.17 -5.76
CA ASP A 106 11.73 -17.30 -5.20
C ASP A 106 12.51 -15.98 -5.19
N VAL A 107 11.80 -14.90 -4.87
CA VAL A 107 12.33 -13.53 -5.01
C VAL A 107 13.10 -13.10 -3.76
N PHE A 108 12.54 -13.29 -2.55
CA PHE A 108 13.22 -13.06 -1.25
C PHE A 108 12.56 -13.87 -0.11
N THR A 109 13.36 -14.31 0.86
CA THR A 109 12.89 -14.92 2.12
C THR A 109 12.69 -13.85 3.21
N ILE A 110 11.43 -13.59 3.57
CA ILE A 110 11.09 -12.68 4.68
C ILE A 110 11.48 -13.33 6.01
N GLN A 111 12.40 -12.71 6.74
CA GLN A 111 12.75 -13.13 8.09
C GLN A 111 11.69 -12.63 9.07
N LEU A 112 10.71 -13.49 9.37
CA LEU A 112 9.53 -13.17 10.17
C LEU A 112 9.87 -12.55 11.55
N GLN A 113 11.01 -12.95 12.13
CA GLN A 113 11.53 -12.45 13.40
C GLN A 113 11.79 -10.93 13.42
N TYR A 114 12.21 -10.34 12.30
CA TYR A 114 12.44 -8.90 12.19
C TYR A 114 11.19 -8.13 11.77
N ALA A 115 10.22 -8.81 11.16
CA ALA A 115 8.95 -8.21 10.77
C ALA A 115 7.99 -8.04 11.95
N LEU A 116 8.00 -8.98 12.90
CA LEU A 116 7.08 -9.05 14.04
C LEU A 116 6.91 -7.72 14.82
N PRO A 117 7.98 -6.99 15.21
CA PRO A 117 7.84 -5.73 15.93
C PRO A 117 7.31 -4.57 15.07
N ILE A 118 7.47 -4.65 13.75
CA ILE A 118 7.03 -3.59 12.82
C ILE A 118 5.54 -3.75 12.46
N ILE A 119 4.99 -4.96 12.55
CA ILE A 119 3.57 -5.24 12.26
C ILE A 119 2.60 -4.30 12.98
N PRO A 120 2.64 -4.11 14.32
CA PRO A 120 1.70 -3.23 15.01
C PRO A 120 1.83 -1.76 14.57
N ILE A 121 3.05 -1.31 14.31
CA ILE A 121 3.33 0.06 13.82
C ILE A 121 2.74 0.22 12.42
N GLY A 122 3.00 -0.74 11.52
CA GLY A 122 2.46 -0.74 10.16
C GLY A 122 0.93 -0.75 10.16
N MET A 123 0.31 -1.57 11.01
CA MET A 123 -1.15 -1.63 11.18
C MET A 123 -1.74 -0.30 11.67
N ALA A 124 -1.07 0.38 12.61
CA ALA A 124 -1.49 1.69 13.09
C ALA A 124 -1.42 2.75 11.97
N ILE A 125 -0.31 2.78 11.22
CA ILE A 125 -0.15 3.69 10.07
C ILE A 125 -1.24 3.41 9.03
N TYR A 126 -1.51 2.13 8.74
CA TYR A 126 -2.54 1.73 7.79
C TYR A 126 -3.93 2.17 8.23
N TYR A 127 -4.27 1.95 9.50
CA TYR A 127 -5.54 2.41 10.07
C TYR A 127 -5.70 3.93 9.92
N LEU A 128 -4.66 4.71 10.22
CA LEU A 128 -4.68 6.17 10.09
C LEU A 128 -4.82 6.62 8.64
N ALA A 129 -4.09 5.98 7.71
CA ALA A 129 -4.18 6.28 6.28
C ALA A 129 -5.60 6.06 5.75
N TRP A 130 -6.24 4.96 6.14
CA TRP A 130 -7.63 4.68 5.74
C TRP A 130 -8.63 5.61 6.42
N LYS A 131 -8.45 5.88 7.72
CA LYS A 131 -9.37 6.73 8.49
C LYS A 131 -9.36 8.18 8.00
N PHE A 132 -8.17 8.75 7.81
CA PHE A 132 -8.04 10.19 7.52
C PHE A 132 -7.90 10.47 6.04
N VAL A 133 -7.00 9.77 5.32
CA VAL A 133 -6.70 10.12 3.93
C VAL A 133 -7.77 9.56 3.00
N VAL A 134 -8.06 8.26 3.07
CA VAL A 134 -9.11 7.67 2.23
C VAL A 134 -10.49 8.16 2.64
N GLY A 135 -10.72 8.39 3.93
CA GLY A 135 -11.93 9.05 4.43
C GLY A 135 -12.16 10.41 3.78
N PHE A 136 -11.16 11.29 3.85
CA PHE A 136 -11.20 12.61 3.21
C PHE A 136 -11.43 12.51 1.70
N LEU A 137 -10.70 11.64 0.99
CA LEU A 137 -10.89 11.47 -0.46
C LEU A 137 -12.29 10.95 -0.81
N ASN A 138 -12.88 10.09 0.03
CA ASN A 138 -14.25 9.62 -0.14
C ASN A 138 -15.28 10.74 0.12
N GLU A 139 -15.03 11.66 1.04
CA GLU A 139 -15.88 12.85 1.31
C GLU A 139 -15.81 13.85 0.14
N GLU A 140 -14.62 14.16 -0.35
CA GLU A 140 -14.40 15.02 -1.53
C GLU A 140 -15.07 14.41 -2.79
N MET A 141 -15.02 13.09 -2.90
CA MET A 141 -15.70 12.33 -3.94
C MET A 141 -17.17 12.07 -3.61
N GLY A 142 -17.77 12.71 -2.61
CA GLY A 142 -19.20 12.65 -2.29
C GLY A 142 -19.77 11.22 -2.17
N ILE A 143 -18.98 10.29 -1.64
CA ILE A 143 -19.33 8.87 -1.42
C ILE A 143 -19.29 8.46 0.06
N ALA A 144 -18.71 9.30 0.92
CA ALA A 144 -18.72 9.16 2.38
C ALA A 144 -19.89 9.92 3.00
#